data_AF-A0ABD3RX33-F1
#
_entry.id   AF-A0ABD3RX33-F1
#
_cell.length_a   1.000
_cell.length_b   1.000
_cell.length_c   1.000
_cell.angle_alpha   90.00
_cell.angle_beta   90.00
_cell.angle_gamma   90.00
#
_symmetry.space_group_name_H-M   'P 1'
#
loop_
_entity.id
_entity.type
_entity.pdbx_description
1 polymer ?
#
loop_
_entity_poly.entity_id
_entity_poly.type
_entity_poly.pdbx_seq_one_letter_code
_entity_poly.pdbx_strand_id
1 'polypeptide(L)'
;MARGKGKRGGGRGGGKRFAAQSAEEIEQRNARLAEFDAARAKRRADADDEDGDDDIGSVDSAQREAEREAMLVGRRVAEMTVADEGDDDENMVEKVHKPKGVEGLFDVENPNKAPVKMTKLKDMGAEVVPMTRREREEKEKEEKAAAYRKLHEAGLTEEYKRDMAKLAEVKARREAGEARARAEKEAAEQAEAERKMAVEAANAAFSDDEEESGKKKKKKTKPVIPKLDKIAIKKMKPVQLKEALKERQLEIQGSAKELMARLLTYEENR
;
A
#
# COMPACT_ATOMS: atom_id res chain seq x y z
N MET A 1 39.95 30.94 -29.57
CA MET A 1 39.37 30.68 -28.23
C MET A 1 39.44 29.19 -27.94
N ALA A 2 40.43 28.76 -27.17
CA ALA A 2 40.60 27.36 -26.78
C ALA A 2 39.70 27.05 -25.57
N ARG A 3 38.75 26.12 -25.72
CA ARG A 3 37.88 25.67 -24.62
C ARG A 3 38.58 24.55 -23.86
N GLY A 4 38.79 24.79 -22.57
CA GLY A 4 39.52 23.91 -21.65
C GLY A 4 38.93 22.51 -21.55
N LYS A 5 39.81 21.52 -21.64
CA LYS A 5 39.54 20.11 -21.33
C LYS A 5 39.13 19.98 -19.87
N GLY A 6 37.86 19.68 -19.63
CA GLY A 6 37.33 19.33 -18.30
C GLY A 6 38.10 18.16 -17.72
N LYS A 7 38.80 18.41 -16.61
CA LYS A 7 39.57 17.44 -15.85
C LYS A 7 38.57 16.46 -15.21
N ARG A 8 38.50 15.24 -15.73
CA ARG A 8 37.75 14.13 -15.12
C ARG A 8 38.21 14.00 -13.68
N GLY A 9 37.28 14.17 -12.74
CA GLY A 9 37.52 14.08 -11.31
C GLY A 9 38.23 12.78 -10.99
N GLY A 10 39.44 12.90 -10.46
CA GLY A 10 40.27 11.78 -10.06
C GLY A 10 39.50 10.88 -9.11
N GLY A 11 39.53 9.58 -9.41
CA GLY A 11 39.01 8.54 -8.53
C GLY A 11 39.48 8.82 -7.11
N ARG A 12 38.52 8.90 -6.19
CA ARG A 12 38.80 8.98 -4.77
C ARG A 12 39.60 7.73 -4.42
N GLY A 13 40.91 7.90 -4.31
CA GLY A 13 41.82 6.85 -3.92
C GLY A 13 41.30 6.23 -2.65
N GLY A 14 40.87 4.98 -2.75
CA GLY A 14 40.69 4.12 -1.59
C GLY A 14 42.05 3.97 -0.96
N GLY A 15 42.39 4.91 -0.07
CA GLY A 15 43.62 4.90 0.70
C GLY A 15 43.76 3.53 1.33
N LYS A 16 44.92 2.90 1.14
CA LYS A 16 45.28 1.63 1.74
C LYS A 16 45.02 1.78 3.24
N ARG A 17 43.99 1.10 3.73
CA ARG A 17 43.65 1.07 5.15
C ARG A 17 44.79 0.32 5.82
N PHE A 18 45.70 1.05 6.46
CA PHE A 18 46.68 0.42 7.34
C PHE A 18 45.88 -0.44 8.35
N ALA A 19 46.19 -1.72 8.43
CA ALA A 19 45.60 -2.58 9.44
C ALA A 19 46.00 -1.99 10.80
N ALA A 20 45.01 -1.62 11.62
CA ALA A 20 45.24 -1.02 12.92
C ALA A 20 46.18 -1.93 13.72
N GLN A 21 47.27 -1.37 14.24
CA GLN A 21 48.37 -2.15 14.83
C GLN A 21 48.16 -2.40 16.33
N SER A 22 47.10 -1.84 16.92
CA SER A 22 46.75 -1.99 18.34
C SER A 22 45.24 -2.02 18.57
N ALA A 23 44.80 -2.63 19.67
CA ALA A 23 43.39 -2.71 20.05
C ALA A 23 42.77 -1.33 20.36
N GLU A 24 43.55 -0.45 21.00
CA GLU A 24 43.13 0.92 21.31
C GLU A 24 42.87 1.74 20.03
N GLU A 25 43.66 1.54 18.98
CA GLU A 25 43.47 2.19 17.69
C GLU A 25 42.19 1.71 16.97
N ILE A 26 41.81 0.43 17.16
CA ILE A 26 40.56 -0.13 16.64
C ILE A 26 39.37 0.48 17.37
N GLU A 27 39.43 0.62 18.68
CA GLU A 27 38.36 1.22 19.49
C GLU A 27 38.15 2.69 19.13
N GLN A 28 39.23 3.47 19.00
CA GLN A 28 39.14 4.86 18.57
C GLN A 28 38.55 5.00 17.16
N ARG A 29 38.94 4.10 16.24
CA ARG A 29 38.37 4.06 14.89
C ARG A 29 36.88 3.70 14.90
N ASN A 30 36.49 2.71 15.71
CA ASN A 30 35.10 2.28 15.82
C ASN A 30 34.24 3.37 16.47
N ALA A 31 34.75 4.04 17.50
CA ALA A 31 34.08 5.19 18.12
C ALA A 31 33.83 6.32 17.11
N ARG A 32 34.86 6.67 16.31
CA ARG A 32 34.73 7.68 15.25
C ARG A 32 33.74 7.29 14.16
N LEU A 33 33.67 6.01 13.79
CA LEU A 33 32.68 5.51 12.83
C LEU A 33 31.26 5.55 13.42
N ALA A 34 31.09 5.15 14.67
CA ALA A 34 29.81 5.21 15.37
C ALA A 34 29.31 6.67 15.50
N GLU A 35 30.19 7.62 15.79
CA GLU A 35 29.85 9.04 15.82
C GLU A 35 29.44 9.57 14.44
N PHE A 36 30.16 9.17 13.38
CA PHE A 36 29.81 9.54 12.01
C PHE A 36 28.44 8.97 11.58
N ASP A 37 28.15 7.71 11.93
CA ASP A 37 26.88 7.07 11.64
C ASP A 37 25.74 7.66 12.47
N ALA A 38 25.98 8.02 13.73
CA ALA A 38 25.01 8.73 14.57
C ALA A 38 24.69 10.14 14.03
N ALA A 39 25.70 10.90 13.58
CA ALA A 39 25.50 12.20 12.94
C ALA A 39 24.75 12.10 11.60
N ARG A 40 24.94 11.00 10.87
CA ARG A 40 24.17 10.71 9.65
C ARG A 40 22.73 10.31 9.97
N ALA A 41 22.50 9.56 11.04
CA ALA A 41 21.17 9.19 11.51
C ALA A 41 20.40 10.42 11.99
N LYS A 42 21.03 11.33 12.75
CA LYS A 42 20.42 12.61 13.17
C LYS A 42 19.98 13.45 11.98
N ARG A 43 20.85 13.65 10.99
CA ARG A 43 20.46 14.37 9.75
C ARG A 43 19.33 13.72 8.95
N ARG A 44 19.12 12.40 9.09
CA ARG A 44 17.98 11.72 8.48
C ARG A 44 16.71 11.90 9.30
N ALA A 45 16.83 11.88 10.63
CA ALA A 45 15.70 12.13 11.53
C ALA A 45 15.23 13.59 11.44
N ASP A 46 16.15 14.57 11.41
CA ASP A 46 15.81 15.99 11.25
C ASP A 46 15.16 16.28 9.88
N ALA A 47 15.51 15.51 8.84
CA ALA A 47 14.87 15.62 7.53
C ALA A 47 13.50 14.93 7.44
N ASP A 48 13.15 14.07 8.39
CA ASP A 48 11.84 13.39 8.46
C ASP A 48 10.84 14.19 9.32
N ASP A 49 11.32 15.15 10.13
CA ASP A 49 10.52 16.00 11.02
C ASP A 49 10.18 17.37 10.38
N GLU A 50 10.81 17.76 9.28
CA GLU A 50 10.51 18.99 8.50
C GLU A 50 9.58 18.78 7.29
N ASP A 51 9.24 17.54 6.92
CA ASP A 51 8.24 17.22 5.87
C ASP A 51 6.84 16.95 6.47
N GLY A 52 6.50 17.71 7.51
CA GLY A 52 5.22 17.65 8.21
C GLY A 52 4.48 18.97 8.20
N ASP A 53 3.97 19.39 7.03
CA ASP A 53 2.72 20.16 6.78
C ASP A 53 2.80 20.90 5.43
N ASP A 54 2.41 20.25 4.34
CA ASP A 54 1.93 20.93 3.14
C ASP A 54 0.87 20.06 2.45
N ASP A 55 -0.38 20.39 2.78
CA ASP A 55 -1.62 19.98 2.10
C ASP A 55 -1.61 20.46 0.64
N ILE A 56 -1.15 19.63 -0.31
CA ILE A 56 -1.45 19.79 -1.73
C ILE A 56 -1.87 18.47 -2.42
N GLY A 57 -3.17 18.19 -2.38
CA GLY A 57 -3.94 17.71 -3.54
C GLY A 57 -3.53 16.39 -4.23
N SER A 58 -4.04 15.28 -3.69
CA SER A 58 -4.71 14.09 -4.30
C SER A 58 -4.80 13.86 -5.84
N VAL A 59 -3.92 14.34 -6.71
CA VAL A 59 -3.95 14.03 -8.17
C VAL A 59 -2.65 13.43 -8.72
N ASP A 60 -1.59 13.30 -7.93
CA ASP A 60 -0.27 12.84 -8.38
C ASP A 60 0.03 11.36 -8.06
N SER A 61 -0.79 10.67 -7.25
CA SER A 61 -0.48 9.31 -6.79
C SER A 61 -0.55 8.26 -7.91
N ALA A 62 -1.51 8.38 -8.83
CA ALA A 62 -1.65 7.46 -9.96
C ALA A 62 -0.55 7.65 -11.02
N GLN A 63 -0.08 8.89 -11.21
CA GLN A 63 0.96 9.22 -12.19
C GLN A 63 2.34 8.78 -11.67
N ARG A 64 2.58 8.94 -10.37
CA ARG A 64 3.80 8.50 -9.69
C ARG A 64 3.91 6.97 -9.51
N GLU A 65 2.78 6.27 -9.39
CA GLU A 65 2.73 4.80 -9.45
C GLU A 65 3.03 4.28 -10.87
N ALA A 66 2.43 4.89 -11.90
CA ALA A 66 2.69 4.54 -13.30
C ALA A 66 4.16 4.77 -13.71
N GLU A 67 4.79 5.86 -13.25
CA GLU A 67 6.21 6.12 -13.50
C GLU A 67 7.15 5.15 -12.77
N ARG A 68 6.81 4.73 -11.53
CA ARG A 68 7.56 3.70 -10.81
C ARG A 68 7.45 2.33 -11.47
N GLU A 69 6.26 2.00 -11.99
CA GLU A 69 6.04 0.75 -12.71
C GLU A 69 6.80 0.73 -14.05
N ALA A 70 6.80 1.85 -14.78
CA ALA A 70 7.58 2.02 -16.01
C ALA A 70 9.10 1.92 -15.76
N MET A 71 9.61 2.48 -14.65
CA MET A 71 11.03 2.34 -14.28
C MET A 71 11.42 0.91 -13.93
N LEU A 72 10.53 0.16 -13.28
CA LEU A 72 10.76 -1.23 -12.90
C LEU A 72 10.71 -2.17 -14.11
N VAL A 73 9.82 -1.89 -15.08
CA VAL A 73 9.79 -2.60 -16.37
C VAL A 73 11.02 -2.28 -17.20
N GLY A 74 11.46 -1.02 -17.27
CA GLY A 74 12.69 -0.63 -17.97
C GLY A 74 13.94 -1.30 -17.40
N ARG A 75 14.02 -1.45 -16.07
CA ARG A 75 15.10 -2.17 -15.39
C ARG A 75 15.08 -3.68 -15.70
N ARG A 76 13.89 -4.29 -15.79
CA ARG A 76 13.74 -5.72 -16.14
C ARG A 76 14.10 -6.00 -17.60
N VAL A 77 13.75 -5.11 -18.53
CA VAL A 77 14.12 -5.24 -19.94
C VAL A 77 15.63 -5.08 -20.13
N ALA A 78 16.26 -4.14 -19.43
CA ALA A 78 17.72 -3.96 -19.48
C ALA A 78 18.49 -5.16 -18.88
N GLU A 79 17.95 -5.80 -17.84
CA GLU A 79 18.53 -7.02 -17.25
C GLU A 79 18.41 -8.23 -18.19
N MET A 80 17.40 -8.25 -19.05
CA MET A 80 17.22 -9.30 -20.07
C MET A 80 18.09 -9.10 -21.31
N THR A 81 18.46 -7.86 -21.66
CA THR A 81 19.31 -7.57 -22.85
C THR A 81 20.82 -7.67 -22.59
N VAL A 82 21.27 -7.69 -21.33
CA VAL A 82 22.71 -7.75 -20.99
C VAL A 82 23.19 -9.18 -20.68
N ALA A 83 22.28 -10.15 -20.68
CA ALA A 83 22.60 -11.57 -20.45
C ALA A 83 22.90 -12.38 -21.74
N ASP A 84 22.94 -11.75 -22.91
CA ASP A 84 23.09 -12.43 -24.23
C ASP A 84 24.43 -12.14 -24.96
N GLU A 85 25.34 -11.36 -24.39
CA GLU A 85 26.65 -11.06 -25.00
C GLU A 85 27.80 -11.74 -24.24
N GLY A 86 27.82 -13.08 -24.24
CA GLY A 86 28.96 -13.83 -23.74
C GLY A 86 28.93 -15.30 -24.11
N ASP A 87 29.90 -15.69 -24.95
CA ASP A 87 30.35 -17.06 -25.26
C ASP A 87 29.74 -17.72 -26.52
N ASP A 88 30.46 -17.63 -27.65
CA ASP A 88 30.77 -18.81 -28.49
C ASP A 88 31.77 -18.45 -29.61
N ASP A 89 33.02 -18.89 -29.44
CA ASP A 89 34.01 -19.03 -30.52
C ASP A 89 34.20 -20.54 -30.76
N GLU A 90 34.22 -20.93 -32.04
CA GLU A 90 34.61 -22.24 -32.58
C GLU A 90 33.69 -23.48 -32.39
N ASN A 91 32.76 -23.76 -33.34
CA ASN A 91 32.82 -24.94 -34.24
C ASN A 91 31.52 -25.29 -35.01
N MET A 92 31.73 -25.61 -36.30
CA MET A 92 30.97 -26.54 -37.15
C MET A 92 29.46 -26.35 -37.32
N VAL A 93 29.10 -25.90 -38.53
CA VAL A 93 27.73 -25.88 -39.08
C VAL A 93 27.20 -27.32 -39.21
N GLU A 94 26.57 -27.84 -38.16
CA GLU A 94 25.75 -29.04 -38.24
C GLU A 94 24.32 -28.64 -38.62
N LYS A 95 23.83 -29.17 -39.74
CA LYS A 95 22.53 -28.84 -40.31
C LYS A 95 21.41 -29.26 -39.37
N VAL A 96 20.86 -28.30 -38.62
CA VAL A 96 19.70 -28.50 -37.75
C VAL A 96 18.48 -28.89 -38.59
N HIS A 97 18.02 -30.12 -38.42
CA HIS A 97 16.80 -30.63 -39.05
C HIS A 97 15.59 -29.91 -38.43
N LYS A 98 14.89 -29.08 -39.22
CA LYS A 98 13.64 -28.42 -38.78
C LYS A 98 12.54 -29.48 -38.58
N PRO A 99 11.99 -29.67 -37.36
CA PRO A 99 10.88 -30.58 -37.15
C PRO A 99 9.65 -30.05 -37.89
N LYS A 100 8.88 -30.95 -38.51
CA LYS A 100 7.69 -30.59 -39.28
C LYS A 100 6.46 -30.75 -38.37
N GLY A 101 5.65 -29.70 -38.27
CA GLY A 101 4.34 -29.76 -37.59
C GLY A 101 4.38 -29.41 -36.09
N VAL A 102 3.48 -30.03 -35.33
CA VAL A 102 3.17 -29.67 -33.93
C VAL A 102 4.23 -30.18 -32.92
N GLU A 103 5.17 -31.01 -33.36
CA GLU A 103 6.26 -31.57 -32.54
C GLU A 103 7.24 -30.53 -31.98
N GLY A 104 7.23 -29.29 -32.50
CA GLY A 104 8.04 -28.18 -31.95
C GLY A 104 7.31 -27.29 -30.94
N LEU A 105 6.02 -27.53 -30.68
CA LEU A 105 5.22 -26.69 -29.78
C LEU A 105 5.10 -27.24 -28.35
N PHE A 106 5.43 -28.53 -28.16
CA PHE A 106 5.45 -29.18 -26.86
C PHE A 106 6.82 -29.78 -26.62
N ASP A 107 7.46 -29.41 -25.51
CA ASP A 107 8.70 -30.06 -25.06
C ASP A 107 8.39 -31.48 -24.60
N VAL A 108 8.57 -32.44 -25.52
CA VAL A 108 8.44 -33.86 -25.20
C VAL A 108 9.70 -34.31 -24.46
N GLU A 109 9.72 -34.09 -23.15
CA GLU A 109 10.74 -34.63 -22.25
C GLU A 109 10.54 -36.15 -22.09
N ASN A 110 10.95 -36.91 -23.10
CA ASN A 110 10.99 -38.37 -22.99
C ASN A 110 12.22 -38.77 -22.15
N PRO A 111 12.05 -39.30 -20.93
CA PRO A 111 13.17 -39.66 -20.05
C PRO A 111 14.06 -40.78 -20.62
N ASN A 112 13.57 -41.56 -21.60
CA ASN A 112 14.36 -42.55 -22.32
C ASN A 112 15.17 -41.98 -23.50
N LYS A 113 15.01 -40.68 -23.82
CA LYS A 113 15.74 -39.99 -24.88
C LYS A 113 17.06 -39.39 -24.37
N ALA A 114 17.21 -39.24 -23.06
CA ALA A 114 18.48 -38.90 -22.44
C ALA A 114 19.44 -40.10 -22.58
N PRO A 115 20.69 -39.91 -23.05
CA PRO A 115 21.65 -41.00 -23.08
C PRO A 115 21.91 -41.46 -21.65
N VAL A 116 21.60 -42.74 -21.36
CA VAL A 116 21.85 -43.36 -20.06
C VAL A 116 23.36 -43.39 -19.84
N LYS A 117 23.88 -42.39 -19.13
CA LYS A 117 25.26 -42.37 -18.67
C LYS A 117 25.36 -43.42 -17.57
N MET A 118 26.01 -44.54 -17.88
CA MET A 118 26.27 -45.62 -16.92
C MET A 118 27.24 -45.12 -15.84
N THR A 119 26.72 -44.50 -14.78
CA THR A 119 27.47 -44.24 -13.56
C THR A 119 27.75 -45.59 -12.90
N LYS A 120 29.03 -45.90 -12.67
CA LYS A 120 29.39 -47.18 -12.06
C LYS A 120 28.96 -47.11 -10.59
N LEU A 121 28.46 -48.23 -10.05
CA LEU A 121 28.02 -48.31 -8.64
C LEU A 121 29.10 -47.88 -7.63
N LYS A 122 30.38 -47.93 -8.03
CA LYS A 122 31.54 -47.46 -7.28
C LYS A 122 31.59 -45.93 -7.12
N ASP A 123 31.03 -45.18 -8.09
CA ASP A 123 30.93 -43.72 -8.07
C ASP A 123 29.67 -43.22 -7.34
N MET A 124 28.74 -44.12 -7.01
CA MET A 124 27.55 -43.81 -6.20
C MET A 124 27.78 -44.00 -4.70
N GLY A 125 28.91 -44.61 -4.32
CA GLY A 125 29.41 -44.56 -2.96
C GLY A 125 30.11 -43.23 -2.77
N ALA A 126 29.36 -42.18 -2.41
CA ALA A 126 29.95 -40.94 -1.97
C ALA A 126 30.89 -41.25 -0.80
N GLU A 127 32.19 -41.36 -1.06
CA GLU A 127 33.20 -41.20 -0.02
C GLU A 127 32.82 -39.89 0.67
N VAL A 128 32.49 -39.99 1.96
CA VAL A 128 32.10 -38.85 2.78
C VAL A 128 33.37 -38.02 2.93
N VAL A 129 33.65 -37.20 1.91
CA VAL A 129 34.73 -36.22 1.96
C VAL A 129 34.43 -35.43 3.23
N PRO A 130 35.31 -35.48 4.25
CA PRO A 130 35.04 -34.83 5.51
C PRO A 130 34.94 -33.34 5.20
N MET A 131 33.70 -32.82 5.23
CA MET A 131 33.39 -31.43 4.91
C MET A 131 34.39 -30.52 5.62
N THR A 132 34.90 -29.53 4.90
CA THR A 132 35.85 -28.59 5.50
C THR A 132 35.17 -27.89 6.69
N ARG A 133 35.95 -27.41 7.66
CA ARG A 133 35.40 -26.77 8.87
C ARG A 133 34.39 -25.66 8.51
N ARG A 134 34.68 -24.90 7.45
CA ARG A 134 33.79 -23.85 6.93
C ARG A 134 32.47 -24.41 6.42
N GLU A 135 32.52 -25.47 5.62
CA GLU A 135 31.31 -26.12 5.10
C GLU A 135 30.44 -26.75 6.20
N ARG A 136 31.04 -27.22 7.30
CA ARG A 136 30.26 -27.69 8.47
C ARG A 136 29.56 -26.55 9.18
N GLU A 137 30.26 -25.45 9.41
CA GLU A 137 29.69 -24.26 10.06
C GLU A 137 28.60 -23.62 9.18
N GLU A 138 28.75 -23.63 7.86
CA GLU A 138 27.73 -23.17 6.90
C GLU A 138 26.49 -24.08 6.92
N LYS A 139 26.66 -25.41 6.86
CA LYS A 139 25.54 -26.35 6.98
C LYS A 139 24.81 -26.23 8.31
N GLU A 140 25.54 -26.12 9.43
CA GLU A 140 24.91 -25.95 10.74
C GLU A 140 24.14 -24.61 10.83
N LYS A 141 24.66 -23.55 10.21
CA LYS A 141 23.97 -22.26 10.12
C LYS A 141 22.70 -22.35 9.27
N GLU A 142 22.75 -23.07 8.14
CA GLU A 142 21.59 -23.33 7.30
C GLU A 142 20.54 -24.17 8.02
N GLU A 143 20.97 -25.23 8.73
CA GLU A 143 20.09 -26.08 9.52
C GLU A 143 19.42 -25.31 10.67
N LYS A 144 20.16 -24.44 11.37
CA LYS A 144 19.60 -23.56 12.41
C LYS A 144 18.61 -22.56 11.83
N ALA A 145 18.93 -21.96 10.68
CA ALA A 145 18.02 -21.05 10.00
C ALA A 145 16.75 -21.77 9.53
N ALA A 146 16.87 -22.99 8.99
CA ALA A 146 15.74 -23.81 8.59
C ALA A 146 14.90 -24.26 9.78
N ALA A 147 15.53 -24.65 10.90
CA ALA A 147 14.83 -24.99 12.13
C ALA A 147 14.07 -23.79 12.70
N TYR A 148 14.69 -22.60 12.68
CA TYR A 148 14.04 -21.35 13.07
C TYR A 148 12.82 -21.06 12.20
N ARG A 149 12.97 -21.15 10.87
CA ARG A 149 11.85 -20.97 9.92
C ARG A 149 10.72 -21.95 10.19
N LYS A 150 11.02 -23.24 10.36
CA LYS A 150 10.02 -24.27 10.71
C LYS A 150 9.32 -23.96 12.04
N LEU A 151 10.05 -23.51 13.06
CA LEU A 151 9.48 -23.15 14.36
C LEU A 151 8.59 -21.89 14.26
N HIS A 152 8.98 -20.94 13.41
CA HIS A 152 8.24 -19.72 13.16
C HIS A 152 6.95 -19.99 12.38
N GLU A 153 7.03 -20.83 11.34
CA GLU A 153 5.88 -21.31 10.57
C GLU A 153 4.92 -22.14 11.43
N ALA A 154 5.46 -22.97 12.34
CA ALA A 154 4.67 -23.70 13.34
C ALA A 154 4.07 -22.79 14.43
N GLY A 155 4.42 -21.49 14.43
CA GLY A 155 3.91 -20.49 15.37
C GLY A 155 4.41 -20.63 16.81
N LEU A 156 5.50 -21.37 17.00
CA LEU A 156 6.07 -21.63 18.32
C LEU A 156 7.06 -20.54 18.76
N THR A 157 7.60 -19.76 17.83
CA THR A 157 8.48 -18.62 18.12
C THR A 157 7.72 -17.53 18.87
N GLU A 158 8.43 -16.85 19.79
CA GLU A 158 7.82 -15.73 20.53
C GLU A 158 7.45 -14.56 19.63
N GLU A 159 8.22 -14.33 18.56
CA GLU A 159 7.94 -13.30 17.55
C GLU A 159 6.58 -13.55 16.88
N TYR A 160 6.35 -14.77 16.39
CA TYR A 160 5.07 -15.14 15.79
C TYR A 160 3.91 -14.97 16.77
N LYS A 161 4.08 -15.42 18.02
CA LYS A 161 3.04 -15.27 19.05
C LYS A 161 2.73 -13.80 19.35
N ARG A 162 3.75 -12.94 19.43
CA ARG A 162 3.57 -11.49 19.63
C ARG A 162 2.84 -10.84 18.47
N ASP A 163 3.22 -11.17 17.24
CA ASP A 163 2.59 -10.58 16.06
C ASP A 163 1.16 -11.09 15.86
N MET A 164 0.91 -12.37 16.15
CA MET A 164 -0.45 -12.91 16.18
C MET A 164 -1.31 -12.26 17.27
N ALA A 165 -0.75 -11.97 18.45
CA ALA A 165 -1.47 -11.26 19.50
C ALA A 165 -1.84 -9.83 19.07
N LYS A 166 -0.92 -9.10 18.43
CA LYS A 166 -1.21 -7.76 17.86
C LYS A 166 -2.30 -7.84 16.79
N LEU A 167 -2.23 -8.83 15.89
CA LEU A 167 -3.26 -9.02 14.85
C LEU A 167 -4.62 -9.37 15.46
N ALA A 168 -4.65 -10.19 16.52
CA ALA A 168 -5.87 -10.50 17.25
C ALA A 168 -6.47 -9.27 17.94
N GLU A 169 -5.65 -8.41 18.55
CA GLU A 169 -6.10 -7.14 19.13
C GLU A 169 -6.71 -6.22 18.07
N VAL A 170 -6.08 -6.10 16.90
CA VAL A 170 -6.62 -5.31 15.79
C VAL A 170 -7.95 -5.87 15.29
N LYS A 171 -8.07 -7.20 15.16
CA LYS A 171 -9.33 -7.84 14.79
C LYS A 171 -10.41 -7.57 15.84
N ALA A 172 -10.12 -7.77 17.12
CA ALA A 172 -11.04 -7.50 18.21
C ALA A 172 -11.48 -6.03 18.24
N ARG A 173 -10.57 -5.08 17.98
CA ARG A 173 -10.91 -3.66 17.89
C ARG A 173 -11.81 -3.34 16.70
N ARG A 174 -11.58 -3.96 15.55
CA ARG A 174 -12.44 -3.82 14.36
C ARG A 174 -13.83 -4.40 14.62
N GLU A 175 -13.89 -5.63 15.12
CA GLU A 175 -15.16 -6.30 15.45
C GLU A 175 -15.94 -5.53 16.53
N ALA A 176 -15.28 -5.03 17.57
CA ALA A 176 -15.92 -4.19 18.58
C ALA A 176 -16.43 -2.86 17.99
N GLY A 177 -15.68 -2.26 17.06
CA GLY A 177 -16.12 -1.06 16.34
C GLY A 177 -17.33 -1.33 15.45
N GLU A 178 -17.33 -2.43 14.71
CA GLU A 178 -18.45 -2.86 13.87
C GLU A 178 -19.68 -3.23 14.70
N ALA A 179 -19.50 -3.93 15.82
CA ALA A 179 -20.57 -4.26 16.75
C ALA A 179 -21.19 -3.00 17.36
N ARG A 180 -20.37 -2.02 17.79
CA ARG A 180 -20.86 -0.72 18.26
C ARG A 180 -21.60 0.04 17.16
N ALA A 181 -21.08 0.06 15.94
CA ALA A 181 -21.72 0.73 14.82
C ALA A 181 -23.05 0.06 14.42
N ARG A 182 -23.16 -1.28 14.52
CA ARG A 182 -24.43 -1.99 14.30
C ARG A 182 -25.43 -1.70 15.41
N ALA A 183 -25.01 -1.76 16.68
CA ALA A 183 -25.87 -1.43 17.81
C ALA A 183 -26.37 0.02 17.77
N GLU A 184 -25.52 0.97 17.37
CA GLU A 184 -25.92 2.39 17.21
C GLU A 184 -26.92 2.56 16.06
N LYS A 185 -26.73 1.85 14.94
CA LYS A 185 -27.70 1.86 13.83
C LYS A 185 -29.04 1.25 14.23
N GLU A 186 -29.04 0.10 14.90
CA GLU A 186 -30.26 -0.54 15.38
C GLU A 186 -30.99 0.34 16.40
N ALA A 187 -30.27 0.98 17.32
CA ALA A 187 -30.85 1.94 18.27
C ALA A 187 -31.40 3.19 17.56
N ALA A 188 -30.71 3.70 16.54
CA ALA A 188 -31.18 4.83 15.74
C ALA A 188 -32.44 4.47 14.93
N GLU A 189 -32.49 3.27 14.34
CA GLU A 189 -33.67 2.77 13.61
C GLU A 189 -34.86 2.54 14.55
N GLN A 190 -34.64 2.00 15.75
CA GLN A 190 -35.68 1.87 16.77
C GLN A 190 -36.20 3.24 17.21
N ALA A 191 -35.30 4.20 17.50
CA ALA A 191 -35.69 5.55 17.85
C ALA A 191 -36.42 6.27 16.70
N GLU A 192 -36.05 6.02 15.44
CA GLU A 192 -36.76 6.56 14.28
C GLU A 192 -38.13 5.91 14.10
N ALA A 193 -38.24 4.59 14.30
CA ALA A 193 -39.51 3.86 14.26
C ALA A 193 -40.46 4.33 15.36
N GLU A 194 -39.98 4.50 16.60
CA GLU A 194 -40.74 5.06 17.71
C GLU A 194 -41.18 6.49 17.42
N ARG A 195 -40.31 7.33 16.86
CA ARG A 195 -40.68 8.70 16.43
C ARG A 195 -41.73 8.67 15.33
N LYS A 196 -41.64 7.77 14.35
CA LYS A 196 -42.63 7.62 13.28
C LYS A 196 -43.98 7.16 13.84
N MET A 197 -43.99 6.16 14.73
CA MET A 197 -45.20 5.70 15.40
C MET A 197 -45.83 6.78 16.28
N ALA A 198 -45.03 7.56 17.01
CA ALA A 198 -45.53 8.67 17.81
C ALA A 198 -46.12 9.80 16.94
N VAL A 199 -45.50 10.10 15.80
CA VAL A 199 -46.03 11.08 14.83
C VAL A 199 -47.31 10.56 14.16
N GLU A 200 -47.38 9.27 13.82
CA GLU A 200 -48.59 8.66 13.26
C GLU A 200 -49.74 8.63 14.27
N ALA A 201 -49.46 8.27 15.53
CA ALA A 201 -50.44 8.32 16.61
C ALA A 201 -50.93 9.75 16.89
N ALA A 202 -50.04 10.75 16.86
CA ALA A 202 -50.41 12.16 17.00
C ALA A 202 -51.26 12.66 15.82
N ASN A 203 -50.96 12.22 14.60
CA ASN A 203 -51.77 12.55 13.42
C ASN A 203 -53.13 11.86 13.44
N ALA A 204 -53.21 10.61 13.91
CA ALA A 204 -54.46 9.89 14.07
C ALA A 204 -55.36 10.54 15.13
N ALA A 205 -54.80 10.94 16.28
CA ALA A 205 -55.53 11.68 17.32
C ALA A 205 -56.02 13.06 16.84
N PHE A 206 -55.28 13.72 15.93
CA PHE A 206 -55.72 14.98 15.31
C PHE A 206 -56.80 14.77 14.23
N SER A 207 -56.96 13.55 13.71
CA SER A 207 -57.99 13.21 12.70
C SER A 207 -59.32 12.74 13.30
N ASP A 208 -59.33 12.31 14.56
CA ASP A 208 -60.53 11.85 15.28
C ASP A 208 -61.30 13.02 15.96
N ASP A 209 -60.69 14.20 16.09
CA ASP A 209 -61.29 15.42 16.67
C ASP A 209 -61.97 16.34 15.62
N GLU A 210 -61.93 16.00 14.33
CA GLU A 210 -62.58 16.77 13.24
C GLU A 210 -63.91 16.17 12.72
N GLU A 211 -64.60 15.31 13.49
CA GLU A 211 -66.02 14.94 13.26
C GLU A 211 -67.01 15.81 14.07
N GLU A 212 -66.55 16.85 14.80
CA GLU A 212 -67.44 17.83 15.44
C GLU A 212 -66.90 19.28 15.41
N SER A 213 -66.53 19.83 14.24
CA SER A 213 -66.77 21.27 13.98
C SER A 213 -66.54 21.71 12.53
N GLY A 214 -67.62 22.23 11.95
CA GLY A 214 -67.69 23.26 10.90
C GLY A 214 -66.51 23.51 9.95
N LYS A 215 -66.71 23.13 8.68
CA LYS A 215 -66.10 23.66 7.45
C LYS A 215 -65.52 25.09 7.59
N LYS A 216 -64.20 25.21 7.74
CA LYS A 216 -63.45 26.41 7.34
C LYS A 216 -62.37 26.03 6.32
N LYS A 217 -62.49 26.60 5.12
CA LYS A 217 -61.57 26.41 3.98
C LYS A 217 -60.12 26.66 4.42
N LYS A 218 -59.33 25.58 4.57
CA LYS A 218 -57.87 25.66 4.73
C LYS A 218 -57.27 26.26 3.44
N LYS A 219 -56.86 27.52 3.53
CA LYS A 219 -56.08 28.22 2.51
C LYS A 219 -54.78 27.44 2.35
N LYS A 220 -54.50 26.87 1.18
CA LYS A 220 -53.28 26.09 0.90
C LYS A 220 -52.04 26.95 1.20
N THR A 221 -51.42 26.77 2.36
CA THR A 221 -50.12 27.37 2.70
C THR A 221 -49.05 26.64 1.88
N LYS A 222 -48.22 27.40 1.16
CA LYS A 222 -47.10 26.86 0.38
C LYS A 222 -46.19 26.03 1.29
N PRO A 223 -45.56 24.94 0.79
CA PRO A 223 -44.63 24.14 1.59
C PRO A 223 -43.50 25.04 2.09
N VAL A 224 -43.36 25.16 3.41
CA VAL A 224 -42.31 25.96 4.04
C VAL A 224 -41.03 25.14 3.99
N ILE A 225 -40.13 25.47 3.06
CA ILE A 225 -38.81 24.84 2.97
C ILE A 225 -38.06 25.10 4.29
N PRO A 226 -37.47 24.11 4.98
CA PRO A 226 -36.74 24.36 6.23
C PRO A 226 -35.52 25.27 5.99
N LYS A 227 -35.21 26.17 6.94
CA LYS A 227 -33.99 26.99 6.91
C LYS A 227 -32.78 26.09 7.18
N LEU A 228 -31.68 26.30 6.44
CA LEU A 228 -30.45 25.54 6.62
C LEU A 228 -29.42 26.35 7.41
N ASP A 229 -28.82 25.73 8.43
CA ASP A 229 -27.76 26.36 9.23
C ASP A 229 -26.45 26.51 8.44
N LYS A 230 -25.68 27.58 8.73
CA LYS A 230 -24.39 27.85 8.06
C LYS A 230 -23.41 26.68 8.14
N ILE A 231 -23.40 25.96 9.26
CA ILE A 231 -22.54 24.78 9.47
C ILE A 231 -23.00 23.62 8.59
N ALA A 232 -24.31 23.40 8.49
CA ALA A 232 -24.87 22.35 7.64
C ALA A 232 -24.48 22.61 6.18
N ILE A 233 -24.67 23.83 5.69
CA ILE A 233 -24.36 24.23 4.31
C ILE A 233 -22.89 23.97 3.96
N LYS A 234 -21.96 24.29 4.87
CA LYS A 234 -20.51 24.04 4.67
C LYS A 234 -20.13 22.57 4.64
N LYS A 235 -20.92 21.69 5.27
CA LYS A 235 -20.69 20.24 5.31
C LYS A 235 -21.35 19.49 4.15
N MET A 236 -22.25 20.15 3.41
CA MET A 236 -22.98 19.54 2.29
C MET A 236 -22.04 19.23 1.12
N LYS A 237 -22.22 18.05 0.52
CA LYS A 237 -21.52 17.67 -0.72
C LYS A 237 -22.03 18.51 -1.89
N PRO A 238 -21.27 18.67 -2.99
CA PRO A 238 -21.69 19.44 -4.16
C PRO A 238 -23.04 19.01 -4.76
N VAL A 239 -23.37 17.73 -4.71
CA VAL A 239 -24.67 17.20 -5.16
C VAL A 239 -25.81 17.72 -4.27
N GLN A 240 -25.63 17.65 -2.95
CA GLN A 240 -26.61 18.12 -1.98
C GLN A 240 -26.81 19.64 -2.02
N LEU A 241 -25.75 20.40 -2.30
CA LEU A 241 -25.83 21.85 -2.54
C LEU A 241 -26.68 22.17 -3.77
N LYS A 242 -26.53 21.40 -4.86
CA LYS A 242 -27.34 21.57 -6.07
C LYS A 242 -28.81 21.23 -5.85
N GLU A 243 -29.10 20.16 -5.11
CA GLU A 243 -30.47 19.78 -4.74
C GLU A 243 -31.12 20.87 -3.88
N ALA A 244 -30.43 21.36 -2.85
CA ALA A 244 -30.93 22.41 -1.99
C ALA A 244 -31.15 23.74 -2.74
N LEU A 245 -30.29 24.09 -3.71
CA LEU A 245 -30.50 25.24 -4.60
C LEU A 245 -31.69 25.01 -5.56
N LYS A 246 -31.86 23.80 -6.09
CA LYS A 246 -32.97 23.44 -6.97
C LYS A 246 -34.32 23.53 -6.26
N GLU A 247 -34.40 23.06 -5.02
CA GLU A 247 -35.60 23.19 -4.16
C GLU A 247 -35.96 24.67 -3.91
N ARG A 248 -34.96 25.52 -3.79
CA ARG A 248 -35.10 26.98 -3.59
C ARG A 248 -35.25 27.75 -4.91
N GLN A 249 -35.25 27.06 -6.05
CA GLN A 249 -35.34 27.63 -7.40
C GLN A 249 -34.21 28.63 -7.71
N LEU A 250 -33.01 28.37 -7.19
CA LEU A 250 -31.79 29.13 -7.45
C LEU A 250 -30.93 28.47 -8.53
N GLU A 251 -29.96 29.23 -9.07
CA GLU A 251 -29.04 28.76 -10.09
C GLU A 251 -28.08 27.66 -9.56
N ILE A 252 -28.01 26.54 -10.28
CA ILE A 252 -27.24 25.34 -9.91
C ILE A 252 -25.85 25.25 -10.56
N GLN A 253 -25.48 26.25 -11.36
CA GLN A 253 -24.22 26.29 -12.12
C GLN A 253 -23.07 26.83 -11.26
N GLY A 254 -21.84 26.41 -11.58
CA GLY A 254 -20.62 26.93 -10.97
C GLY A 254 -19.91 25.97 -10.00
N SER A 255 -18.83 26.47 -9.40
CA SER A 255 -18.00 25.71 -8.45
C SER A 255 -18.71 25.48 -7.12
N ALA A 256 -18.27 24.48 -6.34
CA ALA A 256 -18.88 24.17 -5.04
C ALA A 256 -18.89 25.38 -4.08
N LYS A 257 -17.87 26.24 -4.14
CA LYS A 257 -17.78 27.48 -3.35
C LYS A 257 -18.86 28.48 -3.74
N GLU A 258 -19.14 28.63 -5.04
CA GLU A 258 -20.21 29.50 -5.53
C GLU A 258 -21.60 28.98 -5.15
N LEU A 259 -21.82 27.67 -5.21
CA LEU A 259 -23.08 27.05 -4.79
C LEU A 259 -23.33 27.26 -3.29
N MET A 260 -22.29 27.09 -2.45
CA MET A 260 -22.38 27.39 -1.01
C MET A 260 -22.66 28.87 -0.76
N ALA A 261 -21.96 29.78 -1.45
CA ALA A 261 -22.14 31.21 -1.28
C ALA A 261 -23.57 31.65 -1.65
N ARG A 262 -24.11 31.18 -2.78
CA ARG A 262 -25.50 31.46 -3.19
C ARG A 262 -26.54 30.96 -2.19
N LEU A 263 -26.30 29.78 -1.61
CA LEU A 263 -27.21 29.21 -0.62
C LEU A 263 -27.12 29.98 0.71
N LEU A 264 -25.92 30.35 1.14
CA LEU A 264 -25.72 31.19 2.32
C LEU A 264 -26.37 32.58 2.16
N THR A 265 -26.20 33.25 1.01
CA THR A 265 -26.82 34.56 0.77
C THR A 265 -28.34 34.47 0.72
N TYR A 266 -28.89 33.38 0.19
CA TYR A 266 -30.34 33.17 0.21
C TYR A 266 -30.88 32.97 1.62
N GLU A 267 -30.25 32.12 2.44
CA GLU A 267 -30.68 31.87 3.82
C GLU A 267 -30.46 33.09 4.72
N GLU A 268 -29.46 33.94 4.46
CA GLU A 268 -29.27 35.22 5.16
C GLU A 268 -30.35 36.26 4.80
N ASN A 269 -30.89 36.23 3.59
CA ASN A 269 -31.91 37.15 3.09
C ASN A 269 -33.36 36.66 3.29
N ARG A 270 -33.57 35.55 4.00
CA ARG A 270 -34.84 34.85 4.16
C ARG A 270 -35.46 35.00 5.54
#